data_AF-A0A069I541-F1
#
_entry.id   AF-A0A069I541-F1
#
_cell.length_a   1.000
_cell.length_b   1.000
_cell.length_c   1.000
_cell.angle_alpha   90.00
_cell.angle_beta   90.00
_cell.angle_gamma   90.00
#
_symmetry.space_group_name_H-M   'P 1'
#
loop_
_entity.id
_entity.type
_entity.pdbx_description
1 polymer ?
#
loop_
_entity_poly.entity_id
_entity_poly.type
_entity_poly.pdbx_seq_one_letter_code
_entity_poly.pdbx_strand_id
1 'polypeptide(L)' 'EGLRSEKGVRLNHALGSATEFEYRYDFGDDWQHRVIVESVGYPDLALALPVCLACEYACPPEDVGGPLISSSSPAVWL' A
#
# COMPACT_ATOMS: atom_id res chain seq x y z
N GLU A 1 -8.67 -17.28 -10.32
CA GLU A 1 -8.74 -17.20 -8.84
C GLU A 1 -9.79 -16.18 -8.46
N GLY A 2 -10.51 -16.37 -7.35
CA GLY A 2 -11.69 -15.57 -7.00
C GLY A 2 -11.39 -14.44 -6.03
N LEU A 3 -12.13 -13.33 -6.14
CA LEU A 3 -12.11 -12.22 -5.20
C LEU A 3 -12.49 -12.73 -3.79
N ARG A 4 -11.62 -12.48 -2.81
CA ARG A 4 -11.87 -12.76 -1.40
C ARG A 4 -12.20 -11.46 -0.68
N SER A 5 -13.12 -11.52 0.27
CA SER A 5 -13.43 -10.36 1.10
C SER A 5 -12.27 -10.05 2.03
N GLU A 6 -11.88 -8.79 2.10
CA GLU A 6 -10.92 -8.27 3.10
C GLU A 6 -11.53 -8.19 4.51
N LYS A 7 -12.86 -8.18 4.62
CA LYS A 7 -13.55 -7.89 5.88
C LYS A 7 -13.23 -8.96 6.92
N GLY A 8 -12.63 -8.52 8.03
CA GLY A 8 -12.25 -9.39 9.14
C GLY A 8 -10.98 -10.21 8.90
N VAL A 9 -10.30 -10.02 7.77
CA VAL A 9 -9.01 -10.63 7.50
C VAL A 9 -7.91 -9.76 8.11
N ARG A 10 -7.03 -10.37 8.89
CA ARG A 10 -5.84 -9.67 9.41
C ARG A 10 -4.74 -9.67 8.36
N LEU A 11 -4.00 -8.56 8.27
CA LEU A 11 -2.91 -8.39 7.30
C LEU A 11 -1.86 -9.52 7.40
N ASN A 12 -1.47 -9.91 8.61
CA ASN A 12 -0.51 -11.00 8.82
C ASN A 12 -1.00 -12.36 8.30
N HIS A 13 -2.31 -12.61 8.33
CA HIS A 13 -2.90 -13.82 7.76
C HIS A 13 -2.95 -13.75 6.24
N ALA A 14 -3.33 -12.59 5.69
CA ALA A 14 -3.39 -12.38 4.24
C ALA A 14 -2.01 -12.54 3.58
N LEU A 15 -0.95 -12.01 4.21
CA LEU A 15 0.42 -12.08 3.68
C LEU A 15 1.12 -13.42 3.96
N GLY A 16 0.77 -14.11 5.04
CA GLY A 16 1.48 -15.32 5.46
C GLY A 16 2.96 -15.02 5.74
N SER A 17 3.86 -15.52 4.89
CA SER A 17 5.31 -15.26 4.96
C SER A 17 5.80 -14.20 3.97
N ALA A 18 4.92 -13.60 3.18
CA ALA A 18 5.29 -12.55 2.25
C ALA A 18 5.60 -11.24 2.99
N THR A 19 6.58 -10.49 2.49
CA THR A 19 7.00 -9.19 3.03
C THR A 19 6.73 -8.04 2.06
N GLU A 20 6.06 -8.32 0.93
CA GLU A 20 5.75 -7.35 -0.10
C GLU A 20 4.44 -7.73 -0.78
N PHE A 21 3.62 -6.73 -1.13
CA PHE A 21 2.43 -6.90 -1.96
C PHE A 21 2.09 -5.62 -2.72
N GLU A 22 1.31 -5.76 -3.79
CA GLU A 22 0.75 -4.65 -4.54
C GLU A 22 -0.66 -4.32 -4.02
N TYR A 23 -0.91 -3.04 -3.76
CA TYR A 23 -2.22 -2.50 -3.47
C TYR A 23 -2.65 -1.62 -4.63
N ARG A 24 -3.76 -2.01 -5.28
CA ARG A 24 -4.31 -1.28 -6.41
C ARG A 24 -5.49 -0.44 -5.96
N TYR A 25 -5.41 0.85 -6.21
CA TYR A 25 -6.42 1.83 -5.86
C TYR A 25 -6.95 2.50 -7.14
N ASP A 26 -8.23 2.88 -7.13
CA ASP A 26 -8.95 3.47 -8.26
C ASP A 26 -8.69 2.74 -9.59
N PHE A 27 -9.55 1.78 -9.90
CA PHE A 27 -9.44 0.97 -11.12
C PHE A 27 -9.67 1.74 -12.42
N GLY A 28 -10.08 3.02 -12.37
CA GLY A 28 -10.12 3.89 -13.54
C GLY A 28 -8.70 4.32 -13.95
N ASP A 29 -7.93 4.81 -12.97
CA ASP A 29 -6.57 5.33 -13.15
C ASP A 29 -5.47 4.27 -12.97
N ASP A 30 -5.80 3.09 -12.45
CA ASP A 30 -4.87 1.97 -12.20
C ASP A 30 -3.68 2.36 -11.31
N TRP A 31 -3.95 3.07 -10.21
CA TRP A 31 -2.90 3.38 -9.23
C TRP A 31 -2.39 2.10 -8.58
N GLN A 32 -1.07 1.91 -8.58
CA GLN A 32 -0.41 0.75 -8.02
C GLN A 32 0.56 1.20 -6.93
N HIS A 33 0.30 0.76 -5.71
CA HIS A 33 1.16 0.98 -4.55
C HIS A 33 1.92 -0.31 -4.24
N ARG A 34 3.24 -0.20 -4.10
CA ARG A 34 4.06 -1.30 -3.59
C ARG A 34 4.21 -1.15 -2.09
N VAL A 35 3.64 -2.06 -1.32
CA VAL A 35 3.68 -2.05 0.14
C VAL A 35 4.69 -3.08 0.63
N ILE A 36 5.64 -2.63 1.45
CA ILE A 36 6.75 -3.46 1.97
C ILE A 36 6.65 -3.53 3.49
N VAL A 37 6.77 -4.73 4.04
CA VAL A 37 6.91 -4.97 5.48
C VAL A 37 8.39 -4.87 5.84
N GLU A 38 8.81 -3.71 6.34
CA GLU A 38 10.22 -3.46 6.70
C GLU A 38 10.63 -4.19 7.99
N SER A 39 9.72 -4.26 8.97
CA SER A 39 9.94 -5.00 10.21
C SER A 39 8.63 -5.43 10.87
N VAL A 40 8.69 -6.53 11.63
CA VAL A 40 7.57 -7.03 12.44
C VAL A 40 8.04 -7.10 13.90
N GLY A 41 7.30 -6.45 14.79
CA GLY A 41 7.66 -6.34 16.20
C GLY A 41 6.44 -6.33 17.12
N TYR A 42 6.71 -6.07 18.40
CA TYR A 42 5.64 -5.88 19.38
C TYR A 42 4.96 -4.52 19.17
N PRO A 43 3.62 -4.45 19.26
CA PRO A 43 2.93 -3.18 19.15
C PRO A 43 3.30 -2.26 20.29
N ASP A 44 3.49 -0.97 19.99
CA ASP A 44 3.52 0.05 21.03
C ASP A 44 2.10 0.26 21.57
N LEU A 45 1.87 -0.13 22.82
CA LEU A 45 0.55 -0.05 23.46
C LEU A 45 0.09 1.39 23.70
N ALA A 46 0.98 2.38 23.57
CA ALA A 46 0.62 3.80 23.61
C ALA A 46 0.00 4.29 22.28
N LEU A 47 0.25 3.59 21.17
CA LEU A 47 -0.31 3.93 19.86
C LEU A 47 -1.66 3.23 19.65
N ALA A 48 -2.74 4.00 19.74
CA ALA A 48 -4.08 3.51 19.44
C ALA A 48 -4.33 3.32 17.94
N LEU A 49 -3.55 3.98 17.08
CA LEU A 49 -3.70 3.99 15.62
C LEU A 49 -2.33 3.99 14.92
N PRO A 50 -2.26 3.55 13.65
CA PRO A 50 -1.07 3.72 12.82
C PRO A 50 -0.68 5.19 12.68
N VAL A 51 0.62 5.46 12.53
CA VAL A 51 1.19 6.81 12.37
C VAL A 51 2.13 6.84 11.16
N CYS A 52 2.10 7.92 10.35
CA CYS A 52 3.16 8.16 9.36
C CYS A 52 4.41 8.62 10.12
N LEU A 53 5.48 7.83 10.05
CA LEU A 53 6.79 8.18 10.63
C LEU A 53 7.61 9.06 9.68
N ALA A 54 7.46 8.83 8.38
CA ALA A 54 8.12 9.57 7.32
C ALA A 54 7.28 9.48 6.04
N CYS A 55 7.23 10.58 5.30
CA CYS A 55 6.48 10.72 4.07
C CYS A 55 7.36 11.59 3.13
N GLU A 56 7.51 11.20 1.87
CA GLU A 56 8.26 11.97 0.86
C GLU A 56 7.35 12.21 -0.35
N TYR A 57 7.38 13.43 -0.90
CA TYR A 57 6.47 13.93 -1.94
C TYR A 57 5.01 14.04 -1.50
N ALA A 58 4.19 14.68 -2.33
CA ALA A 58 2.74 14.76 -2.14
C ALA A 58 2.06 13.64 -2.94
N CYS A 59 1.01 13.05 -2.38
CA CYS A 59 0.15 12.14 -3.15
C CYS A 59 -0.50 12.91 -4.32
N PRO A 60 -0.61 12.30 -5.51
CA PRO A 60 -1.33 12.90 -6.62
C PRO A 60 -2.81 13.13 -6.23
N PRO A 61 -3.47 14.17 -6.76
CA PRO A 61 -4.91 14.30 -6.62
C PRO A 61 -5.65 13.10 -7.22
N GLU A 62 -6.86 12.84 -6.75
CA GLU A 62 -7.76 11.85 -7.38
C GLU A 62 -8.08 12.24 -8.84
N ASP A 63 -8.39 11.25 -9.67
CA ASP A 63 -8.86 11.41 -11.05
C ASP A 63 -7.90 12.18 -11.99
N VAL A 64 -6.58 11.98 -11.85
CA VAL A 64 -5.56 12.65 -12.69
C VAL A 64 -4.96 11.77 -13.79
N GLY A 65 -5.46 10.54 -13.96
CA GLY A 65 -5.11 9.67 -15.07
C GLY A 65 -3.96 8.68 -14.81
N GLY A 66 -3.63 8.45 -13.54
CA GLY A 66 -2.66 7.42 -13.15
C GLY A 66 -1.20 7.71 -13.51
N PRO A 67 -0.29 6.76 -13.25
CA PRO A 67 1.12 6.88 -13.61
C PRO A 67 1.32 6.91 -15.14
N LEU A 68 2.10 7.89 -15.64
CA LEU A 68 2.50 7.92 -17.05
C LEU A 68 3.44 6.73 -17.36
N ILE A 69 2.97 5.84 -18.24
CA ILE A 69 3.60 4.56 -18.61
C ILE A 69 4.96 4.68 -19.35
N SER A 70 5.56 5.87 -19.48
CA SER A 70 6.70 6.11 -20.38
C SER A 70 8.02 6.56 -19.75
N SER A 71 8.12 6.74 -18.42
CA SER A 71 9.42 7.00 -17.79
C SER A 71 9.85 5.82 -16.94
N SER A 72 11.04 5.30 -17.24
CA SER A 72 11.78 4.25 -16.56
C SER A 72 12.21 4.57 -15.11
N SER A 73 11.43 5.40 -14.40
CA SER A 73 11.58 5.67 -12.98
C SER A 73 10.39 5.07 -12.24
N PRO A 74 10.61 4.21 -11.22
CA PRO A 74 9.53 3.82 -10.34
C PRO A 74 9.10 5.09 -9.60
N ALA A 75 7.96 5.64 -10.01
CA ALA A 75 7.33 6.70 -9.25
C ALA A 75 6.80 6.03 -7.97
N VAL A 76 7.61 6.11 -6.91
CA VAL A 76 7.26 5.60 -5.59
C VAL A 76 6.25 6.57 -5.02
N TRP A 77 4.97 6.22 -5.11
CA TRP A 77 3.89 6.91 -4.44
C TRP A 77 3.47 6.03 -3.26
N LEU A 78 3.56 6.58 -2.05
CA LEU A 78 3.00 5.94 -0.85
C LEU A 78 1.48 5.90 -0.97
#